data_AF-A0A9P6BDW1-F1
#
_entry.id   AF-A0A9P6BDW1-F1
#
_cell.length_a   1.000
_cell.length_b   1.000
_cell.length_c   1.000
_cell.angle_alpha   90.00
_cell.angle_beta   90.00
_cell.angle_gamma   90.00
#
_symmetry.space_group_name_H-M   'P 1'
#
loop_
_entity.id
_entity.type
_entity.pdbx_description
1 polymer ?
#
loop_
_entity_poly.entity_id
_entity_poly.type
_entity_poly.pdbx_seq_one_letter_code
_entity_poly.pdbx_strand_id
1 'polypeptide(L)'
;MTTNTRRVAIVGAGPVGALMAVYCANRGWNVHLYEARPDMRLPENKAQIQNRSINLALSVRGLTALKATGLALDDLIMKAGLPMRGRMLHIGKEGHLISRDYGVHGECINSVDRAKLNEDLITAAESMNNVQVTFNHMLRRADLDKGILELENRATKEIVKEEADLIIGCDGAHSSVRSSLMRYIRMDFGQEYIPHGYCELTIPPKIGPNGQPEFAMDPEHLHIWPRHKFMMIALPNPV
;
A
#
# COMPACT_ATOMS: atom_id res chain seq x y z
N MET A 1 -20.35 28.09 -19.68
CA MET A 1 -20.17 26.69 -20.11
C MET A 1 -20.05 25.85 -18.86
N THR A 2 -21.13 25.18 -18.46
CA THR A 2 -21.10 24.23 -17.35
C THR A 2 -20.30 23.01 -17.82
N THR A 3 -19.02 22.96 -17.50
CA THR A 3 -18.24 21.73 -17.67
C THR A 3 -18.91 20.67 -16.82
N ASN A 4 -19.60 19.72 -17.44
CA ASN A 4 -20.17 18.58 -16.75
C ASN A 4 -19.00 17.82 -16.12
N THR A 5 -18.76 18.05 -14.83
CA THR A 5 -17.56 17.58 -14.13
C THR A 5 -17.73 16.10 -13.86
N ARG A 6 -17.00 15.27 -14.62
CA ARG A 6 -17.10 13.82 -14.55
C ARG A 6 -16.69 13.31 -13.17
N ARG A 7 -17.49 12.43 -12.60
CA ARG A 7 -17.28 11.82 -11.28
C ARG A 7 -16.65 10.44 -11.44
N VAL A 8 -15.60 10.18 -10.68
CA VAL A 8 -14.99 8.86 -10.54
C VAL A 8 -15.10 8.37 -9.11
N ALA A 9 -15.62 7.17 -8.92
CA ALA A 9 -15.62 6.46 -7.66
C ALA A 9 -14.45 5.47 -7.63
N ILE A 10 -13.54 5.62 -6.67
CA ILE A 10 -12.43 4.70 -6.44
C ILE A 10 -12.74 3.92 -5.18
N VAL A 11 -12.70 2.59 -5.28
CA VAL A 11 -13.04 1.70 -4.15
C VAL A 11 -11.76 1.10 -3.59
N GLY A 12 -11.43 1.47 -2.35
CA GLY A 12 -10.25 1.06 -1.59
C GLY A 12 -9.19 2.16 -1.49
N ALA A 13 -8.98 2.71 -0.29
CA ALA A 13 -7.91 3.69 0.00
C ALA A 13 -6.62 2.99 0.46
N GLY A 14 -6.21 1.94 -0.27
CA GLY A 14 -4.86 1.41 -0.18
C GLY A 14 -3.88 2.22 -1.04
N PRO A 15 -2.58 1.83 -1.08
CA PRO A 15 -1.57 2.61 -1.80
C PRO A 15 -1.91 2.85 -3.27
N VAL A 16 -2.50 1.85 -3.94
CA VAL A 16 -2.92 1.98 -5.35
C VAL A 16 -4.10 2.95 -5.50
N GLY A 17 -5.13 2.83 -4.66
CA GLY A 17 -6.33 3.65 -4.78
C GLY A 17 -6.09 5.11 -4.40
N ALA A 18 -5.31 5.37 -3.35
CA ALA A 18 -4.90 6.71 -2.96
C ALA A 18 -4.04 7.38 -4.05
N LEU A 19 -3.07 6.65 -4.62
CA LEU A 19 -2.28 7.17 -5.74
C LEU A 19 -3.13 7.39 -7.00
N MET A 20 -4.08 6.49 -7.30
CA MET A 20 -5.00 6.64 -8.42
C MET A 20 -5.92 7.87 -8.25
N ALA A 21 -6.35 8.17 -7.03
CA ALA A 21 -7.13 9.37 -6.72
C ALA A 21 -6.38 10.64 -7.14
N VAL A 22 -5.09 10.75 -6.78
CA VAL A 22 -4.23 11.86 -7.22
C VAL A 22 -4.17 11.94 -8.75
N TYR A 23 -3.99 10.81 -9.43
CA TYR A 23 -3.91 10.78 -10.90
C TYR A 23 -5.22 11.17 -11.61
N CYS A 24 -6.36 10.77 -11.07
CA CYS A 24 -7.68 11.17 -11.58
C CYS A 24 -7.94 12.66 -11.34
N ALA A 25 -7.63 13.13 -10.12
CA ALA A 25 -7.82 14.52 -9.73
C ALA A 25 -6.96 15.47 -10.57
N ASN A 26 -5.69 15.13 -10.83
CA ASN A 26 -4.80 15.88 -11.73
C ASN A 26 -5.32 15.96 -13.17
N ARG A 27 -6.20 15.03 -13.57
CA ARG A 27 -6.86 15.01 -14.89
C ARG A 27 -8.21 15.75 -14.89
N GLY A 28 -8.56 16.43 -13.80
CA GLY A 28 -9.78 17.23 -13.68
C GLY A 28 -11.05 16.44 -13.36
N TRP A 29 -10.93 15.19 -12.90
CA TRP A 29 -12.09 14.42 -12.43
C TRP A 29 -12.47 14.86 -11.01
N ASN A 30 -13.77 14.79 -10.69
CA ASN A 30 -14.23 14.83 -9.31
C ASN A 30 -14.12 13.42 -8.72
N VAL A 31 -13.19 13.23 -7.79
CA VAL A 31 -12.86 11.92 -7.23
C VAL A 31 -13.57 11.71 -5.91
N HIS A 32 -14.24 10.57 -5.78
CA HIS A 32 -14.69 10.07 -4.49
C HIS A 32 -13.99 8.74 -4.19
N LEU A 33 -13.13 8.72 -3.17
CA LEU A 33 -12.39 7.55 -2.73
C LEU A 33 -13.07 6.93 -1.50
N TYR A 34 -13.55 5.69 -1.62
CA TYR A 34 -14.23 4.98 -0.54
C TYR A 34 -13.30 3.96 0.12
N GLU A 35 -13.25 3.92 1.45
CA GLU A 35 -12.48 2.95 2.22
C GLU A 35 -13.36 2.22 3.23
N ALA A 36 -13.26 0.89 3.24
CA ALA A 36 -14.05 0.05 4.12
C ALA A 36 -13.63 0.14 5.59
N ARG A 37 -12.34 0.44 5.85
CA ARG A 37 -11.78 0.61 7.18
C ARG A 37 -12.00 2.03 7.71
N PRO A 38 -11.91 2.24 9.03
CA PRO A 38 -11.83 3.59 9.59
C PRO A 38 -10.51 4.28 9.18
N ASP A 39 -10.45 5.61 9.33
CA ASP A 39 -9.25 6.38 8.99
C ASP A 39 -8.07 5.98 9.87
N MET A 40 -7.02 5.48 9.23
CA MET A 40 -5.83 4.96 9.89
C MET A 40 -4.97 6.03 10.56
N ARG A 41 -5.13 7.30 10.18
CA ARG A 41 -4.35 8.42 10.70
C ARG A 41 -4.79 8.82 12.12
N LEU A 42 -6.03 8.47 12.49
CA LEU A 42 -6.61 8.81 13.78
C LEU A 42 -6.03 7.94 14.91
N PRO A 43 -5.63 8.52 16.06
CA PRO A 43 -4.98 7.79 17.16
C PRO A 43 -5.73 6.53 17.64
N GLU A 44 -7.06 6.61 17.73
CA GLU A 44 -7.94 5.53 18.16
C GLU A 44 -7.92 4.30 17.24
N ASN A 45 -7.53 4.48 15.97
CA ASN A 45 -7.50 3.39 14.98
C ASN A 45 -6.11 2.77 14.82
N LYS A 46 -5.06 3.39 15.37
CA LYS A 46 -3.65 2.92 15.22
C LYS A 46 -3.43 1.50 15.74
N ALA A 47 -4.08 1.11 16.83
CA ALA A 47 -3.97 -0.23 17.41
C ALA A 47 -4.51 -1.33 16.48
N GLN A 48 -5.48 -1.04 15.61
CA GLN A 48 -6.02 -2.02 14.65
C GLN A 48 -5.07 -2.32 13.49
N ILE A 49 -4.08 -1.45 13.25
CA ILE A 49 -3.19 -1.49 12.09
C ILE A 49 -1.89 -2.24 12.38
N GLN A 50 -1.41 -2.20 13.63
CA GLN A 50 -0.13 -2.79 14.05
C GLN A 50 0.02 -4.28 13.76
N ASN A 51 -1.07 -5.01 13.51
CA ASN A 51 -1.04 -6.47 13.36
C ASN A 51 -0.86 -6.99 11.92
N ARG A 52 -0.62 -6.13 10.89
CA ARG A 52 -0.74 -6.58 9.48
C ARG A 52 0.23 -6.00 8.45
N SER A 53 1.34 -5.37 8.82
CA SER A 53 2.28 -4.93 7.77
C SER A 53 3.75 -4.94 8.14
N ILE A 54 4.48 -5.82 7.48
CA ILE A 54 5.86 -5.61 7.06
C ILE A 54 6.02 -4.31 6.26
N ASN A 55 7.22 -3.73 6.32
CA ASN A 55 7.67 -2.73 5.35
C ASN A 55 7.61 -3.28 3.93
N LEU A 56 7.48 -2.36 2.98
CA LEU A 56 7.50 -2.64 1.56
C LEU A 56 8.90 -2.38 0.99
N ALA A 57 9.29 -3.21 0.04
CA ALA A 57 10.46 -2.99 -0.79
C ALA A 57 10.07 -2.13 -2.00
N LEU A 58 10.28 -0.81 -1.89
CA LEU A 58 9.97 0.17 -2.93
C LEU A 58 11.12 0.28 -3.94
N SER A 59 10.83 -0.04 -5.20
CA SER A 59 11.79 0.00 -6.30
C SER A 59 11.48 1.12 -7.30
N VAL A 60 12.29 1.21 -8.35
CA VAL A 60 12.19 2.23 -9.42
C VAL A 60 10.79 2.39 -10.00
N ARG A 61 10.01 1.31 -10.15
CA ARG A 61 8.66 1.40 -10.72
C ARG A 61 7.71 2.16 -9.80
N GLY A 62 7.77 1.89 -8.50
CA GLY A 62 6.98 2.60 -7.51
C GLY A 62 7.39 4.06 -7.39
N LEU A 63 8.69 4.33 -7.31
CA LEU A 63 9.23 5.70 -7.28
C LEU A 63 8.83 6.50 -8.53
N THR A 64 8.93 5.90 -9.72
CA THR A 64 8.51 6.54 -10.97
C THR A 64 7.02 6.89 -10.94
N ALA A 65 6.17 5.98 -10.43
CA ALA A 65 4.74 6.22 -10.30
C ALA A 65 4.41 7.32 -9.26
N LEU A 66 5.19 7.46 -8.20
CA LEU A 66 5.02 8.53 -7.21
C LEU A 66 5.44 9.88 -7.81
N LYS A 67 6.60 9.93 -8.47
CA LYS A 67 7.14 11.11 -9.12
C LYS A 67 6.22 11.68 -10.21
N ALA A 68 5.62 10.80 -11.01
CA ALA A 68 4.76 11.20 -12.11
C ALA A 68 3.41 11.83 -11.68
N THR A 69 3.12 11.90 -10.37
CA THR A 69 2.02 12.72 -9.85
C THR A 69 2.30 14.22 -9.90
N GLY A 70 3.56 14.64 -9.98
CA GLY A 70 3.95 16.05 -9.92
C GLY A 70 3.89 16.67 -8.51
N LEU A 71 3.61 15.88 -7.47
CA LEU A 71 3.51 16.35 -6.07
C LEU A 71 4.76 16.06 -5.22
N ALA A 72 5.87 15.64 -5.86
CA ALA A 72 7.11 15.23 -5.18
C ALA A 72 6.89 14.15 -4.09
N LEU A 73 5.95 13.22 -4.34
CA LEU A 73 5.62 12.16 -3.38
C LEU A 73 6.77 11.17 -3.21
N ASP A 74 7.57 10.95 -4.25
CA ASP A 74 8.80 10.16 -4.18
C ASP A 74 9.76 10.74 -3.15
N ASP A 75 10.02 12.05 -3.21
CA ASP A 75 10.88 12.72 -2.22
C ASP A 75 10.30 12.64 -0.80
N LEU A 76 8.97 12.86 -0.66
CA LEU A 76 8.29 12.77 0.63
C LEU A 76 8.44 11.38 1.26
N ILE A 77 8.14 10.34 0.49
CA ILE A 77 8.18 8.94 0.95
C ILE A 77 9.63 8.51 1.24
N MET A 78 10.58 8.96 0.42
CA MET A 78 11.99 8.62 0.58
C MET A 78 12.65 9.28 1.80
N LYS A 79 12.10 10.36 2.36
CA LYS A 79 12.61 10.94 3.63
C LYS A 79 12.57 9.95 4.80
N ALA A 80 11.61 9.04 4.81
CA ALA A 80 11.47 8.00 5.83
C ALA A 80 11.90 6.61 5.32
N GLY A 81 12.29 6.51 4.04
CA GLY A 81 12.72 5.26 3.42
C GLY A 81 14.19 4.94 3.73
N LEU A 82 14.50 3.67 3.95
CA LEU A 82 15.86 3.20 4.16
C LEU A 82 16.39 2.51 2.90
N PRO A 83 17.46 3.01 2.25
CA PRO A 83 18.01 2.37 1.06
C PRO A 83 18.70 1.05 1.43
N MET A 84 18.39 0.00 0.67
CA MET A 84 19.09 -1.28 0.71
C MET A 84 19.85 -1.45 -0.61
N ARG A 85 21.19 -1.45 -0.53
CA ARG A 85 22.08 -1.59 -1.70
C ARG A 85 22.19 -3.01 -2.22
N GLY A 86 21.81 -3.99 -1.40
CA GLY A 86 21.93 -5.40 -1.77
C GLY A 86 21.16 -6.35 -0.86
N ARG A 87 21.48 -7.63 -1.02
CA ARG A 87 21.03 -8.72 -0.17
C ARG A 87 22.17 -9.20 0.71
N MET A 88 21.86 -9.48 1.96
CA MET A 88 22.75 -10.15 2.89
C MET A 88 22.24 -11.58 3.12
N LEU A 89 22.95 -12.57 2.59
CA LEU A 89 22.56 -13.97 2.72
C LEU A 89 23.19 -14.59 3.97
N HIS A 90 22.34 -15.21 4.78
CA HIS A 90 22.74 -15.97 5.97
C HIS A 90 22.73 -17.47 5.68
N ILE A 91 23.91 -18.02 5.36
CA ILE A 91 24.11 -19.37 4.81
C ILE A 91 24.72 -20.32 5.85
N GLY A 92 24.26 -21.58 5.78
CA GLY A 92 24.78 -22.66 6.62
C GLY A 92 24.31 -22.58 8.07
N LYS A 93 24.75 -23.54 8.88
CA LYS A 93 24.47 -23.59 10.32
C LYS A 93 25.34 -22.62 11.11
N GLU A 94 26.54 -22.35 10.62
CA GLU A 94 27.52 -21.43 11.22
C GLU A 94 27.22 -19.94 10.96
N GLY A 95 26.18 -19.62 10.16
CA GLY A 95 25.78 -18.23 9.92
C GLY A 95 26.71 -17.42 9.03
N HIS A 96 27.31 -18.04 8.00
CA HIS A 96 28.17 -17.33 7.06
C HIS A 96 27.39 -16.25 6.30
N LEU A 97 27.94 -15.04 6.27
CA LEU A 97 27.35 -13.89 5.61
C LEU A 97 27.91 -13.71 4.20
N ILE A 98 27.03 -13.61 3.21
CA ILE A 98 27.40 -13.30 1.82
C ILE A 98 26.62 -12.07 1.36
N SER A 99 27.35 -10.97 1.15
CA SER A 99 26.79 -9.76 0.57
C SER A 99 26.74 -9.83 -0.96
N ARG A 100 25.63 -9.37 -1.53
CA ARG A 100 25.39 -9.27 -2.97
C ARG A 100 24.65 -7.98 -3.28
N ASP A 101 25.33 -7.03 -3.91
CA ASP A 101 24.72 -5.78 -4.35
C ASP A 101 23.66 -6.03 -5.43
N TYR A 102 22.65 -5.17 -5.51
CA TYR A 102 21.58 -5.28 -6.50
C TYR A 102 22.04 -4.91 -7.90
N GLY A 103 22.95 -3.95 -8.01
CA GLY A 103 23.50 -3.47 -9.28
C GLY A 103 24.92 -2.94 -9.11
N VAL A 104 25.58 -2.69 -10.24
CA VAL A 104 26.99 -2.30 -10.29
C VAL A 104 27.20 -0.78 -10.19
N HIS A 105 26.11 0.00 -10.27
CA HIS A 105 26.14 1.47 -10.25
C HIS A 105 25.49 2.03 -8.97
N GLY A 106 25.33 1.20 -7.93
CA GLY A 106 24.75 1.61 -6.65
C GLY A 106 23.22 1.65 -6.66
N GLU A 107 22.57 0.88 -7.55
CA GLU A 107 21.12 0.76 -7.56
C GLU A 107 20.60 0.12 -6.27
N CYS A 108 19.61 0.78 -5.64
CA CYS A 108 19.04 0.35 -4.37
C CYS A 108 17.55 -0.01 -4.50
N ILE A 109 17.08 -0.83 -3.56
CA ILE A 109 15.66 -0.99 -3.25
C ILE A 109 15.43 -0.39 -1.86
N ASN A 110 14.33 0.29 -1.63
CA ASN A 110 14.12 1.06 -0.41
C ASN A 110 13.10 0.36 0.50
N SER A 111 13.43 0.21 1.78
CA SER A 111 12.49 -0.23 2.81
C SER A 111 11.62 0.95 3.20
N VAL A 112 10.30 0.86 3.00
CA VAL A 112 9.34 1.92 3.35
C VAL A 112 8.23 1.35 4.23
N ASP A 113 7.85 2.10 5.26
CA ASP A 113 6.72 1.72 6.11
C ASP A 113 5.42 1.80 5.32
N ARG A 114 4.66 0.70 5.32
CA ARG A 114 3.43 0.57 4.53
C ARG A 114 2.31 1.48 5.03
N ALA A 115 2.16 1.59 6.35
CA ALA A 115 1.11 2.41 6.94
C ALA A 115 1.39 3.88 6.65
N LYS A 116 2.61 4.33 6.91
CA LYS A 116 3.08 5.69 6.64
C LYS A 116 2.95 6.06 5.17
N LEU A 117 3.39 5.17 4.26
CA LEU A 117 3.19 5.34 2.82
C LEU A 117 1.72 5.60 2.49
N ASN A 118 0.81 4.80 3.05
CA ASN A 118 -0.61 4.95 2.77
C ASN A 118 -1.20 6.23 3.38
N GLU A 119 -0.80 6.59 4.60
CA GLU A 119 -1.20 7.85 5.25
C GLU A 119 -0.78 9.07 4.41
N ASP A 120 0.46 9.08 3.92
CA ASP A 120 0.98 10.17 3.10
C ASP A 120 0.25 10.27 1.75
N LEU A 121 -0.06 9.14 1.12
CA LEU A 121 -0.81 9.10 -0.14
C LEU A 121 -2.26 9.56 0.03
N ILE A 122 -2.95 9.13 1.08
CA ILE A 122 -4.32 9.58 1.38
C ILE A 122 -4.32 11.09 1.65
N THR A 123 -3.36 11.56 2.45
CA THR A 123 -3.25 12.99 2.80
C THR A 123 -2.96 13.84 1.56
N ALA A 124 -2.07 13.38 0.68
CA ALA A 124 -1.82 14.03 -0.60
C ALA A 124 -3.09 14.06 -1.48
N ALA A 125 -3.84 12.95 -1.56
CA ALA A 125 -5.09 12.90 -2.30
C ALA A 125 -6.12 13.91 -1.74
N GLU A 126 -6.38 13.93 -0.43
CA GLU A 126 -7.32 14.85 0.21
C GLU A 126 -6.92 16.33 0.13
N SER A 127 -5.63 16.63 -0.05
CA SER A 127 -5.17 18.01 -0.23
C SER A 127 -5.66 18.64 -1.55
N MET A 128 -6.14 17.82 -2.48
CA MET A 128 -6.68 18.27 -3.75
C MET A 128 -8.15 18.64 -3.61
N ASN A 129 -8.53 19.81 -4.12
CA ASN A 129 -9.89 20.38 -3.97
C ASN A 129 -11.01 19.54 -4.60
N ASN A 130 -10.67 18.64 -5.51
CA ASN A 130 -11.59 17.78 -6.26
C ASN A 130 -11.50 16.31 -5.81
N VAL A 131 -10.98 16.03 -4.62
CA VAL A 131 -10.94 14.70 -4.00
C VAL A 131 -11.71 14.71 -2.69
N GLN A 132 -12.65 13.79 -2.55
CA GLN A 132 -13.30 13.46 -1.28
C GLN A 132 -12.94 12.03 -0.89
N VAL A 133 -12.55 11.82 0.36
CA VAL A 133 -12.32 10.48 0.92
C VAL A 133 -13.37 10.18 1.98
N THR A 134 -13.96 9.00 1.89
CA THR A 134 -15.01 8.55 2.81
C THR A 134 -14.65 7.18 3.38
N PHE A 135 -14.36 7.14 4.68
CA PHE A 135 -14.02 5.94 5.44
C PHE A 135 -15.25 5.20 5.96
N ASN A 136 -15.06 3.99 6.48
CA ASN A 136 -16.12 3.09 6.95
C ASN A 136 -17.16 2.69 5.89
N HIS A 137 -16.88 2.87 4.61
CA HIS A 137 -17.81 2.55 3.52
C HIS A 137 -17.28 1.36 2.70
N MET A 138 -17.90 0.20 2.90
CA MET A 138 -17.55 -1.03 2.21
C MET A 138 -18.46 -1.24 1.00
N LEU A 139 -17.87 -1.40 -0.19
CA LEU A 139 -18.64 -1.79 -1.37
C LEU A 139 -19.23 -3.20 -1.18
N ARG A 140 -20.56 -3.31 -1.32
CA ARG A 140 -21.29 -4.58 -1.36
C ARG A 140 -21.49 -5.07 -2.78
N ARG A 141 -21.88 -4.17 -3.68
CA ARG A 141 -22.12 -4.45 -5.09
C ARG A 141 -22.00 -3.17 -5.90
N ALA A 142 -21.62 -3.32 -7.17
CA ALA A 142 -21.80 -2.27 -8.17
C ALA A 142 -22.80 -2.74 -9.26
N ASP A 143 -23.73 -1.88 -9.63
CA ASP A 143 -24.52 -1.98 -10.85
C ASP A 143 -23.75 -1.24 -11.96
N LEU A 144 -23.09 -2.03 -12.82
CA LEU A 144 -22.16 -1.52 -13.82
C LEU A 144 -22.87 -0.95 -15.06
N ASP A 145 -24.13 -1.33 -15.33
CA ASP A 145 -24.93 -0.72 -16.40
C ASP A 145 -25.30 0.72 -16.05
N LYS A 146 -25.62 0.96 -14.77
CA LYS A 146 -26.11 2.26 -14.29
C LYS A 146 -25.03 3.13 -13.63
N GLY A 147 -23.84 2.59 -13.39
CA GLY A 147 -22.78 3.30 -12.66
C GLY A 147 -23.13 3.53 -11.18
N ILE A 148 -23.91 2.64 -10.56
CA ILE A 148 -24.35 2.78 -9.16
C ILE A 148 -23.52 1.86 -8.26
N LEU A 149 -22.98 2.42 -7.17
CA LEU A 149 -22.33 1.71 -6.09
C LEU A 149 -23.29 1.55 -4.90
N GLU A 150 -23.40 0.34 -4.36
CA GLU A 150 -24.07 0.07 -3.08
C GLU A 150 -23.01 -0.11 -1.99
N LEU A 151 -22.87 0.90 -1.14
CA LEU A 151 -21.86 0.97 -0.08
C LEU A 151 -22.53 0.75 1.28
N GLU A 152 -22.04 -0.20 2.07
CA GLU A 152 -22.45 -0.35 3.46
C GLU A 152 -21.55 0.51 4.35
N ASN A 153 -22.17 1.42 5.12
CA ASN A 153 -21.51 2.04 6.25
C ASN A 153 -21.32 0.99 7.35
N ARG A 154 -20.08 0.64 7.66
CA ARG A 154 -19.77 -0.44 8.61
C ARG A 154 -20.18 -0.12 10.05
N ALA A 155 -20.26 1.16 10.41
CA ALA A 155 -20.65 1.60 11.75
C ALA A 155 -22.17 1.56 11.94
N THR A 156 -22.93 2.08 10.97
CA THR A 156 -24.40 2.19 11.09
C THR A 156 -25.17 1.04 10.45
N LYS A 157 -24.52 0.23 9.61
CA LYS A 157 -25.13 -0.80 8.74
C LYS A 157 -26.09 -0.26 7.68
N GLU A 158 -26.10 1.05 7.48
CA GLU A 158 -26.85 1.70 6.43
C GLU A 158 -26.24 1.41 5.05
N ILE A 159 -27.11 1.24 4.05
CA ILE A 159 -26.71 1.12 2.64
C ILE A 159 -26.89 2.48 1.98
N VAL A 160 -25.78 3.04 1.53
CA VAL A 160 -25.73 4.29 0.75
C VAL A 160 -25.55 3.93 -0.73
N LYS A 161 -26.35 4.59 -1.59
CA LYS A 161 -26.23 4.44 -3.04
C LYS A 161 -25.56 5.68 -3.62
N GLU A 162 -24.56 5.44 -4.46
CA GLU A 162 -23.76 6.51 -5.07
C GLU A 162 -23.64 6.28 -6.57
N GLU A 163 -23.77 7.35 -7.35
CA GLU A 163 -23.61 7.31 -8.82
C GLU A 163 -22.24 7.85 -9.23
N ALA A 164 -21.62 7.22 -10.23
CA ALA A 164 -20.37 7.66 -10.81
C ALA A 164 -20.29 7.34 -12.31
N ASP A 165 -19.61 8.19 -13.08
CA ASP A 165 -19.34 7.98 -14.51
C ASP A 165 -18.26 6.91 -14.73
N LEU A 166 -17.39 6.69 -13.74
CA LEU A 166 -16.33 5.70 -13.76
C LEU A 166 -16.16 5.08 -12.37
N ILE A 167 -16.06 3.76 -12.31
CA ILE A 167 -15.77 3.00 -11.09
C ILE A 167 -14.40 2.33 -11.25
N ILE A 168 -13.48 2.58 -10.32
CA ILE A 168 -12.15 1.96 -10.29
C ILE A 168 -12.02 1.08 -9.05
N GLY A 169 -11.78 -0.22 -9.25
CA GLY A 169 -11.52 -1.17 -8.17
C GLY A 169 -10.06 -1.18 -7.74
N CYS A 170 -9.79 -0.68 -6.53
CA CYS A 170 -8.49 -0.71 -5.85
C CYS A 170 -8.59 -1.38 -4.47
N ASP A 171 -9.57 -2.27 -4.30
CA ASP A 171 -10.01 -2.90 -3.05
C ASP A 171 -9.29 -4.22 -2.71
N GLY A 172 -8.12 -4.42 -3.32
CA GLY A 172 -7.15 -5.44 -2.94
C GLY A 172 -7.46 -6.87 -3.43
N ALA A 173 -6.78 -7.85 -2.83
CA ALA A 173 -6.82 -9.23 -3.28
C ALA A 173 -8.24 -9.84 -3.26
N HIS A 174 -9.07 -9.46 -2.29
CA HIS A 174 -10.46 -9.93 -2.12
C HIS A 174 -11.49 -8.90 -2.62
N SER A 175 -11.26 -8.36 -3.82
CA SER A 175 -12.03 -7.28 -4.42
C SER A 175 -13.54 -7.58 -4.59
N SER A 176 -14.38 -6.69 -4.05
CA SER A 176 -15.82 -6.61 -4.29
C SER A 176 -16.12 -6.12 -5.71
N VAL A 177 -15.31 -5.20 -6.24
CA VAL A 177 -15.46 -4.70 -7.63
C VAL A 177 -15.25 -5.84 -8.62
N ARG A 178 -14.17 -6.62 -8.47
CA ARG A 178 -13.90 -7.81 -9.31
C ARG A 178 -15.03 -8.84 -9.19
N SER A 179 -15.54 -9.06 -7.98
CA SER A 179 -16.67 -9.97 -7.76
C SER A 179 -17.94 -9.52 -8.49
N SER A 180 -18.16 -8.20 -8.59
CA SER A 180 -19.26 -7.62 -9.37
C SER A 180 -19.02 -7.79 -10.88
N LEU A 181 -17.80 -7.55 -11.36
CA LEU A 181 -17.40 -7.75 -12.76
C LEU A 181 -17.57 -9.20 -13.22
N MET A 182 -17.11 -10.18 -12.44
CA MET A 182 -17.20 -11.60 -12.77
C MET A 182 -18.65 -12.10 -12.97
N ARG A 183 -19.64 -11.42 -12.39
CA ARG A 183 -21.06 -11.74 -12.57
C ARG A 183 -21.70 -11.02 -13.76
N TYR A 184 -21.06 -9.97 -14.25
CA TYR A 184 -21.63 -9.05 -15.23
C TYR A 184 -21.06 -9.28 -16.64
N ILE A 185 -19.75 -9.57 -16.77
CA ILE A 185 -19.10 -9.85 -18.05
C ILE A 185 -18.56 -11.29 -18.12
N ARG A 186 -18.34 -11.78 -19.35
CA ARG A 186 -17.60 -13.02 -19.58
C ARG A 186 -16.12 -12.75 -19.29
N MET A 187 -15.65 -13.21 -18.13
CA MET A 187 -14.29 -13.00 -17.64
C MET A 187 -13.69 -14.32 -17.16
N ASP A 188 -12.46 -14.59 -17.58
CA ASP A 188 -11.67 -15.68 -17.02
C ASP A 188 -11.10 -15.26 -15.65
N PHE A 189 -11.23 -16.14 -14.65
CA PHE A 189 -10.74 -15.91 -13.30
C PHE A 189 -10.17 -17.19 -12.70
N GLY A 190 -8.98 -17.10 -12.10
CA GLY A 190 -8.34 -18.18 -11.36
C GLY A 190 -7.85 -17.68 -10.01
N GLN A 191 -8.08 -18.47 -8.96
CA GLN A 191 -7.58 -18.23 -7.62
C GLN A 191 -6.98 -19.51 -7.04
N GLU A 192 -5.71 -19.45 -6.68
CA GLU A 192 -4.97 -20.55 -6.07
C GLU A 192 -4.35 -20.08 -4.75
N TYR A 193 -4.49 -20.89 -3.71
CA TYR A 193 -3.80 -20.67 -2.45
C TYR A 193 -2.51 -21.48 -2.45
N ILE A 194 -1.36 -20.79 -2.32
CA ILE A 194 -0.06 -21.44 -2.19
C ILE A 194 0.06 -22.18 -0.85
N PRO A 195 0.90 -23.23 -0.74
CA PRO A 195 1.02 -24.02 0.49
C PRO A 195 1.74 -23.29 1.64
N HIS A 196 2.45 -22.19 1.36
CA HIS A 196 3.21 -21.45 2.36
C HIS A 196 2.36 -20.34 3.00
N GLY A 197 2.42 -20.24 4.33
CA GLY A 197 1.99 -19.06 5.07
C GLY A 197 3.17 -18.14 5.41
N TYR A 198 2.89 -16.99 6.00
CA TYR A 198 3.90 -16.10 6.56
C TYR A 198 3.55 -15.70 7.99
N CYS A 199 4.57 -15.38 8.78
CA CYS A 199 4.46 -14.84 10.13
C CYS A 199 5.48 -13.71 10.28
N GLU A 200 5.12 -12.67 11.01
CA GLU A 200 5.98 -11.51 11.25
C GLU A 200 6.69 -11.67 12.60
N LEU A 201 8.00 -11.44 12.61
CA LEU A 201 8.85 -11.45 13.80
C LEU A 201 9.68 -10.16 13.81
N THR A 202 9.87 -9.59 14.99
CA THR A 202 10.60 -8.31 15.14
C THR A 202 11.97 -8.55 15.75
N ILE A 203 13.01 -7.98 15.11
CA ILE A 203 14.36 -7.90 15.68
C ILE A 203 14.48 -6.51 16.34
N PRO A 204 14.58 -6.42 17.67
CA PRO A 204 14.68 -5.13 18.34
C PRO A 204 16.04 -4.46 18.05
N PRO A 205 16.13 -3.12 18.18
CA PRO A 205 17.41 -2.43 18.16
C PRO A 205 18.28 -2.90 19.33
N LYS A 206 19.61 -2.85 19.16
CA LYS A 206 20.57 -3.01 20.26
C LYS A 206 20.83 -1.64 20.90
N ILE A 207 21.35 -1.62 22.13
CA ILE A 207 21.83 -0.38 22.74
C ILE A 207 23.29 -0.16 22.34
N GLY A 208 23.55 0.96 21.68
CA GLY A 208 24.87 1.38 21.26
C GLY A 208 25.75 1.86 22.42
N PRO A 209 27.06 2.06 22.19
CA PRO A 209 28.00 2.51 23.23
C PRO A 209 27.65 3.87 23.87
N ASN A 210 26.89 4.70 23.16
CA ASN A 210 26.39 6.01 23.60
C ASN A 210 25.03 5.95 24.32
N GLY A 211 24.49 4.74 24.56
CA GLY A 211 23.18 4.53 25.16
C GLY A 211 21.99 4.75 24.21
N GLN A 212 22.24 5.06 22.93
CA GLN A 212 21.18 5.22 21.93
C GLN A 212 20.85 3.89 21.25
N PRO A 213 19.62 3.69 20.77
CA PRO A 213 19.28 2.52 19.99
C PRO A 213 20.03 2.52 18.65
N GLU A 214 20.55 1.36 18.26
CA GLU A 214 21.24 1.11 17.00
C GLU A 214 20.68 -0.15 16.34
N PHE A 215 20.85 -0.25 15.01
CA PHE A 215 20.50 -1.47 14.30
C PHE A 215 21.30 -2.68 14.83
N ALA A 216 20.61 -3.80 15.05
CA ALA A 216 21.24 -5.05 15.47
C ALA A 216 22.04 -5.72 14.32
N MET A 217 21.75 -5.36 13.07
CA MET A 217 22.38 -5.87 11.84
C MET A 217 22.63 -4.73 10.84
N ASP A 218 23.28 -5.01 9.72
CA ASP A 218 23.55 -4.04 8.65
C ASP A 218 22.23 -3.45 8.09
N PRO A 219 21.95 -2.15 8.26
CA PRO A 219 20.72 -1.55 7.77
C PRO A 219 20.69 -1.37 6.25
N GLU A 220 21.81 -1.55 5.54
CA GLU A 220 21.90 -1.32 4.10
C GLU A 220 21.57 -2.57 3.24
N HIS A 221 21.11 -3.66 3.85
CA HIS A 221 20.76 -4.89 3.12
C HIS A 221 19.36 -5.40 3.44
N LEU A 222 18.78 -6.06 2.42
CA LEU A 222 17.72 -7.03 2.65
C LEU A 222 18.36 -8.33 3.17
N HIS A 223 18.11 -8.67 4.43
CA HIS A 223 18.64 -9.91 4.98
C HIS A 223 17.76 -11.11 4.59
N ILE A 224 18.39 -12.22 4.19
CA ILE A 224 17.70 -13.43 3.75
C ILE A 224 18.36 -14.65 4.40
N TRP A 225 17.53 -15.50 5.03
CA TRP A 225 17.91 -16.82 5.53
C TRP A 225 17.22 -17.87 4.66
N PRO A 226 17.83 -18.26 3.52
CA PRO A 226 17.24 -19.25 2.66
C PRO A 226 17.40 -20.63 3.29
N ARG A 227 16.29 -21.38 3.41
CA ARG A 227 16.30 -22.83 3.70
C ARG A 227 15.44 -23.51 2.63
N HIS A 228 15.53 -24.83 2.53
CA HIS A 228 14.85 -25.56 1.46
C HIS A 228 13.32 -25.45 1.54
N LYS A 229 12.74 -25.64 2.74
CA LYS A 229 11.28 -25.71 2.94
C LYS A 229 10.67 -24.43 3.53
N PHE A 230 11.49 -23.47 3.94
CA PHE A 230 11.06 -22.22 4.54
C PHE A 230 12.13 -21.14 4.30
N MET A 231 11.75 -19.89 4.45
CA MET A 231 12.64 -18.75 4.28
C MET A 231 12.29 -17.70 5.31
N MET A 232 13.29 -16.96 5.78
CA MET A 232 13.08 -15.72 6.52
C MET A 232 13.73 -14.58 5.74
N ILE A 233 13.05 -13.44 5.70
CA ILE A 233 13.59 -12.18 5.22
C ILE A 233 13.42 -11.13 6.30
N ALA A 234 14.35 -10.18 6.37
CA ALA A 234 14.22 -9.04 7.27
C ALA A 234 14.53 -7.75 6.52
N LEU A 235 13.66 -6.76 6.70
CA LEU A 235 13.80 -5.40 6.18
C LEU A 235 14.09 -4.46 7.36
N PRO A 236 14.94 -3.43 7.16
CA PRO A 236 15.23 -2.46 8.19
C PRO A 236 14.04 -1.50 8.39
N ASN A 237 13.84 -1.06 9.63
CA ASN A 237 12.94 0.02 10.03
C ASN A 237 13.76 1.18 10.58
N PRO A 238 13.31 2.45 10.45
CA PRO A 238 13.93 3.55 11.18
C PRO A 238 14.05 3.24 12.68
N VAL A 239 15.20 3.54 13.27
CA VAL A 239 15.52 3.30 14.69
C VAL A 239 15.10 4.49 15.55
#